data_AF-M8CRR3-F1
#
_entry.id   AF-M8CRR3-F1
#
_cell.length_a   1.000
_cell.length_b   1.000
_cell.length_c   1.000
_cell.angle_alpha   90.00
_cell.angle_beta   90.00
_cell.angle_gamma   90.00
#
_symmetry.space_group_name_H-M   'P 1'
#
loop_
_entity.id
_entity.type
_entity.pdbx_description
1 polymer ?
#
loop_
_entity_poly.entity_id
_entity_poly.type
_entity_poly.pdbx_seq_one_letter_code
_entity_poly.pdbx_strand_id
1 'polypeptide(L)'
;MKMQEYYLNKALKSNITEFNGEVQIMSKKTSRLCIIDRFEGDWAVIEYGNKTFNFPKELLPQNAKEGDVLIFNVLIDEKETENRKKIMEDLAKELFKEE
;
A
#
# COMPACT_ATOMS: atom_id res chain seq x y z
N MET A 1 13.89 1.58 29.10
CA MET A 1 14.61 1.40 27.82
C MET A 1 14.70 -0.06 27.37
N LYS A 2 15.41 -0.97 28.04
CA LYS A 2 15.57 -2.38 27.58
C LYS A 2 14.28 -3.17 27.34
N MET A 3 13.22 -2.90 28.11
CA MET A 3 11.90 -3.54 27.95
C MET A 3 11.17 -3.12 26.67
N GLN A 4 11.12 -1.82 26.36
CA GLN A 4 10.48 -1.32 25.13
C GLN A 4 11.19 -1.82 23.89
N GLU A 5 12.52 -1.83 23.92
CA GLU A 5 13.35 -2.36 22.85
C GLU A 5 13.14 -3.88 22.66
N TYR A 6 12.92 -4.64 23.74
CA TYR A 6 12.58 -6.06 23.66
C TYR A 6 11.21 -6.31 23.00
N TYR A 7 10.17 -5.54 23.34
CA TYR A 7 8.86 -5.67 22.70
C TYR A 7 8.88 -5.26 21.24
N LEU A 8 9.59 -4.19 20.89
CA LEU A 8 9.79 -3.75 19.51
C LEU A 8 10.49 -4.85 18.69
N ASN A 9 11.57 -5.42 19.22
CA ASN A 9 12.29 -6.53 18.58
C ASN A 9 11.46 -7.82 18.50
N LYS A 10 10.54 -8.06 19.46
CA LYS A 10 9.61 -9.20 19.42
C LYS A 10 8.55 -9.00 18.33
N ALA A 11 7.99 -7.79 18.21
CA ALA A 11 7.00 -7.43 17.18
C ALA A 11 7.58 -7.50 15.76
N LEU A 12 8.81 -7.00 15.57
CA LEU A 12 9.58 -7.10 14.32
C LEU A 12 9.85 -8.56 13.91
N LYS A 13 10.07 -9.46 14.88
CA LYS A 13 10.24 -10.91 14.62
C LYS A 13 8.93 -11.65 14.32
N SER A 14 7.78 -11.04 14.56
CA SER A 14 6.46 -11.67 14.42
C SER A 14 5.57 -11.09 13.31
N ASN A 15 6.09 -10.25 12.40
CA ASN A 15 5.31 -9.53 11.38
C ASN A 15 4.18 -8.66 11.97
N ILE A 16 4.44 -8.09 13.15
CA ILE A 16 3.51 -7.22 13.84
C ILE A 16 4.08 -5.81 13.75
N THR A 17 3.38 -4.91 13.06
CA THR A 17 3.68 -3.47 13.07
C THR A 17 2.51 -2.74 13.72
N GLU A 18 2.82 -1.88 14.69
CA GLU A 18 1.89 -0.90 15.26
C GLU A 18 1.98 0.41 14.48
N PHE A 19 0.85 0.88 13.97
CA PHE A 19 0.70 2.23 13.41
C PHE A 19 -0.49 2.87 14.11
N ASN A 20 -0.29 4.04 14.75
CA ASN A 20 -1.33 4.77 15.49
C ASN A 20 -2.12 3.94 16.53
N GLY A 21 -1.48 2.96 17.18
CA GLY A 21 -2.11 2.14 18.21
C GLY A 21 -2.94 0.97 17.69
N GLU A 22 -2.96 0.73 16.37
CA GLU A 22 -3.58 -0.45 15.77
C GLU A 22 -2.52 -1.47 15.35
N VAL A 23 -2.75 -2.72 15.74
CA VAL A 23 -1.85 -3.84 15.48
C VAL A 23 -2.28 -4.55 14.19
N GLN A 24 -1.43 -4.53 13.17
CA GLN A 24 -1.69 -5.27 11.93
C GLN A 24 -0.80 -6.52 11.82
N ILE A 25 -1.44 -7.67 11.58
CA ILE A 25 -0.77 -8.97 11.40
C ILE A 25 -0.53 -9.21 9.91
N MET A 26 0.73 -9.09 9.46
CA MET A 26 1.08 -9.47 8.09
C MET A 26 1.42 -10.97 8.00
N SER A 27 0.79 -11.67 7.05
CA SER A 27 1.12 -13.06 6.71
C SER A 27 2.60 -13.18 6.35
N LYS A 28 3.26 -14.19 6.93
CA LYS A 28 4.69 -14.47 6.81
C LYS A 28 5.06 -14.80 5.37
N LYS A 29 5.34 -13.79 4.57
CA LYS A 29 5.69 -13.97 3.16
C LYS A 29 6.74 -12.94 2.75
N THR A 30 7.99 -13.40 2.79
CA THR A 30 9.14 -12.94 1.99
C THR A 30 9.17 -11.44 1.75
N SER A 31 9.88 -10.70 2.60
CA SER A 31 10.19 -9.28 2.37
C SER A 31 11.04 -9.15 1.11
N ARG A 32 10.38 -9.13 -0.05
CA ARG A 32 10.96 -8.66 -1.29
C ARG A 32 10.95 -7.14 -1.19
N LEU A 33 12.13 -6.54 -1.33
CA LEU A 33 12.26 -5.09 -1.34
C LEU A 33 11.53 -4.54 -2.57
N CYS A 34 10.90 -3.38 -2.40
CA CYS A 34 10.45 -2.57 -3.52
C CYS A 34 11.53 -1.51 -3.74
N ILE A 35 12.12 -1.44 -4.93
CA ILE A 35 13.22 -0.51 -5.22
C ILE A 35 12.83 0.33 -6.42
N ILE A 36 13.04 1.64 -6.36
CA ILE A 36 12.93 2.48 -7.55
C ILE A 36 14.07 2.08 -8.48
N ASP A 37 13.78 1.39 -9.58
CA ASP A 37 14.77 1.02 -10.58
C ASP A 37 15.15 2.25 -11.41
N ARG A 38 14.14 2.93 -11.98
CA ARG A 38 14.34 4.13 -12.81
C ARG A 38 13.12 5.04 -12.89
N PHE A 39 13.32 6.28 -13.33
CA PHE A 39 12.23 7.18 -13.73
C PHE A 39 12.06 7.24 -15.25
N GLU A 40 10.81 7.14 -15.72
CA GLU A 40 10.41 7.24 -17.13
C GLU A 40 9.26 8.25 -17.29
N GLY A 41 9.60 9.50 -17.64
CA GLY A 41 8.61 10.59 -17.73
C GLY A 41 7.88 10.80 -16.41
N ASP A 42 6.56 10.62 -16.42
CA ASP A 42 5.67 10.77 -15.26
C ASP A 42 5.57 9.49 -14.39
N TRP A 43 6.35 8.46 -14.71
CA TRP A 43 6.33 7.17 -14.03
C TRP A 43 7.66 6.86 -13.33
N ALA A 44 7.57 6.15 -12.22
CA ALA A 44 8.67 5.43 -11.60
C ALA A 44 8.50 3.93 -11.86
N VAL A 45 9.54 3.26 -12.33
CA VAL A 45 9.57 1.81 -12.48
C VAL A 45 10.10 1.22 -11.19
N ILE A 46 9.31 0.37 -10.54
CA ILE A 46 9.64 -0.24 -9.25
C ILE A 46 9.91 -1.73 -9.44
N GLU A 47 11.07 -2.20 -9.00
CA GLU A 47 11.43 -3.62 -8.92
C GLU A 47 10.89 -4.23 -7.62
N TYR A 48 10.25 -5.39 -7.73
CA TYR A 48 9.77 -6.20 -6.61
C TYR A 48 10.04 -7.69 -6.86
N GLY A 49 11.17 -8.18 -6.36
CA GLY A 49 11.67 -9.52 -6.70
C GLY A 49 11.88 -9.66 -8.20
N ASN A 50 11.21 -10.62 -8.84
CA ASN A 50 11.38 -10.87 -10.28
C ASN A 50 10.36 -10.12 -11.14
N LYS A 51 9.72 -9.08 -10.59
CA LYS A 51 8.67 -8.30 -11.25
C LYS A 51 9.04 -6.82 -11.22
N THR A 52 8.54 -6.09 -12.21
CA THR A 52 8.54 -4.63 -12.21
C THR A 52 7.13 -4.11 -12.41
N PHE A 53 6.84 -2.93 -11.89
CA PHE A 53 5.58 -2.23 -12.13
C PHE A 53 5.79 -0.72 -12.21
N ASN A 54 4.91 -0.04 -12.94
CA ASN A 54 4.93 1.41 -13.05
C ASN A 54 4.10 2.03 -11.93
N PHE A 55 4.64 3.07 -11.30
CA PHE A 55 4.01 3.81 -10.23
C PHE A 55 4.04 5.31 -10.55
N PRO A 56 2.94 6.05 -10.41
CA PRO A 56 2.93 7.49 -10.71
C PRO A 56 3.99 8.22 -9.90
N LYS A 57 4.86 8.96 -10.58
CA LYS A 57 5.97 9.68 -9.94
C LYS A 57 5.47 10.71 -8.92
N GLU A 58 4.32 11.32 -9.18
CA GLU A 58 3.70 12.32 -8.31
C GLU A 58 3.29 11.78 -6.93
N LEU A 59 3.12 10.47 -6.80
CA LEU A 59 2.77 9.80 -5.54
C LEU A 59 4.01 9.46 -4.70
N LEU A 60 5.23 9.68 -5.23
CA LEU A 60 6.47 9.48 -4.49
C LEU A 60 6.90 10.75 -3.75
N PRO A 61 7.66 10.63 -2.65
CA PRO A 61 8.33 11.78 -2.04
C PRO A 61 9.19 12.53 -3.05
N GLN A 62 9.20 13.87 -3.00
CA GLN A 62 9.97 14.69 -3.96
C GLN A 62 11.48 14.41 -3.96
N ASN A 63 12.00 13.90 -2.86
CA ASN A 63 13.41 13.55 -2.69
C ASN A 63 13.73 12.09 -3.07
N ALA A 64 12.76 11.32 -3.54
CA ALA A 64 12.96 9.94 -3.97
C ALA A 64 13.85 9.89 -5.22
N LYS A 65 14.79 8.94 -5.24
CA LYS A 65 15.73 8.73 -6.34
C LYS A 65 15.80 7.25 -6.72
N GLU A 66 16.38 6.99 -7.89
CA GLU A 66 16.71 5.63 -8.33
C GLU A 66 17.62 4.94 -7.29
N GLY A 67 17.33 3.67 -7.02
CA GLY A 67 17.94 2.86 -5.97
C GLY A 67 17.30 3.01 -4.57
N ASP A 68 16.37 3.95 -4.35
CA ASP A 68 15.70 4.06 -3.05
C ASP A 68 14.75 2.87 -2.81
N VAL A 69 14.74 2.38 -1.57
CA VAL A 69 13.87 1.29 -1.13
C VAL A 69 12.56 1.84 -0.59
N LEU A 70 11.44 1.39 -1.15
CA LEU A 70 10.09 1.79 -0.81
C LEU A 70 9.43 0.78 0.13
N ILE A 71 8.66 1.31 1.08
CA ILE A 71 7.78 0.52 1.95
C ILE A 71 6.34 0.83 1.53
N PHE A 72 5.64 -0.18 1.00
CA PHE A 72 4.22 -0.06 0.66
C PHE A 72 3.36 -0.59 1.80
N ASN A 73 2.35 0.19 2.19
CA ASN A 73 1.23 -0.29 2.98
C ASN A 73 -0.03 -0.21 2.14
N VAL A 74 -0.64 -1.36 1.83
CA VAL A 74 -1.84 -1.47 1.00
C VAL A 74 -2.98 -1.99 1.86
N LEU A 75 -4.00 -1.15 2.03
CA LEU A 75 -5.19 -1.46 2.82
C LEU A 75 -6.42 -1.37 1.93
N ILE A 76 -7.40 -2.22 2.21
CA ILE A 76 -8.72 -2.15 1.57
C ILE A 76 -9.60 -1.25 2.44
N ASP A 77 -10.11 -0.17 1.86
CA ASP A 77 -11.19 0.61 2.47
C ASP A 77 -12.53 0.00 2.07
N GLU A 78 -13.02 -0.95 2.87
CA GLU A 78 -14.28 -1.64 2.62
C GLU A 78 -15.48 -0.68 2.62
N LYS A 79 -15.43 0.37 3.45
CA LYS A 79 -16.52 1.33 3.59
C LYS A 79 -16.67 2.18 2.34
N GLU A 80 -15.57 2.76 1.86
CA GLU A 80 -15.60 3.55 0.63
C GLU A 80 -15.89 2.67 -0.60
N THR A 81 -15.39 1.43 -0.61
CA THR A 81 -15.72 0.45 -1.66
C THR A 81 -17.22 0.18 -1.73
N GLU A 82 -17.88 -0.06 -0.58
CA GLU A 82 -19.33 -0.28 -0.53
C GLU A 82 -20.14 0.97 -0.87
N ASN A 83 -19.68 2.16 -0.45
CA ASN A 83 -20.33 3.42 -0.83
C ASN A 83 -20.33 3.62 -2.35
N ARG A 84 -19.20 3.37 -3.02
CA ARG A 84 -19.10 3.48 -4.48
C ARG A 84 -19.99 2.49 -5.19
N LYS A 85 -20.09 1.26 -4.67
CA LYS A 85 -21.01 0.25 -5.20
C LYS A 85 -22.46 0.72 -5.15
N LYS A 86 -22.91 1.28 -4.02
CA LYS A 86 -24.27 1.84 -3.89
C LYS A 86 -24.53 2.98 -4.87
N ILE A 87 -23.60 3.92 -5.00
CA ILE A 87 -23.71 5.02 -5.97
C ILE A 87 -23.89 4.50 -7.39
N MET A 88 -23.12 3.47 -7.78
CA MET A 88 -23.25 2.84 -9.10
C MET A 88 -24.60 2.14 -9.29
N GLU A 89 -25.08 1.42 -8.27
CA GLU A 89 -26.39 0.75 -8.31
C GLU A 89 -27.54 1.75 -8.41
N ASP A 90 -27.44 2.88 -7.71
CA ASP A 90 -28.48 3.91 -7.72
C ASP A 90 -28.50 4.65 -9.07
N LEU A 91 -27.34 4.99 -9.64
CA LEU A 91 -27.25 5.55 -10.99
C LEU A 91 -27.83 4.58 -12.04
N ALA A 92 -27.56 3.28 -11.91
CA ALA A 92 -28.15 2.29 -12.81
C ALA A 92 -29.68 2.25 -12.67
N LYS A 93 -30.22 2.26 -11.44
CA LYS A 93 -31.68 2.28 -11.21
C LYS A 93 -32.34 3.53 -11.78
N GLU A 94 -31.71 4.68 -11.75
CA GLU A 94 -32.24 5.91 -12.35
C GLU A 94 -32.38 5.78 -13.87
N LEU A 95 -31.39 5.19 -14.56
CA LEU A 95 -31.43 4.98 -16.01
C LEU A 95 -32.55 4.01 -16.45
N PHE A 96 -32.91 3.04 -15.62
CA PHE A 96 -33.95 2.03 -15.94
C PHE A 96 -35.35 2.42 -15.45
N LYS A 97 -35.55 3.61 -14.86
CA LYS A 97 -36.86 4.11 -14.40
C LYS A 97 -37.61 4.94 -15.46
N GLU A 98 -37.02 5.14 -16.63
CA GLU A 98 -37.64 5.88 -17.75
C GLU A 98 -38.37 4.99 -18.78
N GLU A 99 -38.71 3.75 -18.43
CA GLU A 99 -39.71 2.90 -19.13
C GLU A 99 -40.95 2.66 -18.27
#